data_AF-A0A4R6UDK5-F1
#
_entry.id   AF-A0A4R6UDK5-F1
#
_cell.length_a   1.000
_cell.length_b   1.000
_cell.length_c   1.000
_cell.angle_alpha   90.00
_cell.angle_beta   90.00
_cell.angle_gamma   90.00
#
_symmetry.space_group_name_H-M   'P 1'
#
loop_
_entity.id
_entity.type
_entity.pdbx_description
1 polymer ?
#
loop_
_entity_poly.entity_id
_entity_poly.type
_entity_poly.pdbx_seq_one_letter_code
_entity_poly.pdbx_strand_id
1 'polypeptide(L)'
;MYEIWLGLNIIYEILRPAFGFLAIGALAWLALLVAVWRSPGAQWRRALPSTLILGVFAAIVVFVLAPALTASSLSELKYWVDWAFLGSSALGAGAVVAVAAWPLLAWLARRA
;
A
#
# COMPACT_ATOMS: atom_id res chain seq x y z
N MET A 1 24.91 -0.20 -9.33
CA MET A 1 24.14 0.43 -10.44
C MET A 1 23.27 -0.60 -11.16
N TYR A 2 23.77 -1.81 -11.41
CA TYR A 2 22.98 -2.91 -11.96
C TYR A 2 21.80 -3.33 -11.05
N GLU A 3 21.95 -3.29 -9.71
CA GLU A 3 20.89 -3.77 -8.80
C GLU A 3 19.62 -2.92 -8.84
N ILE A 4 19.75 -1.60 -9.04
CA ILE A 4 18.59 -0.69 -9.13
C ILE A 4 17.80 -0.96 -10.41
N TRP A 5 18.49 -1.12 -11.54
CA TRP A 5 17.87 -1.47 -12.81
C TRP A 5 17.19 -2.83 -12.77
N LEU A 6 17.83 -3.81 -12.12
CA LEU A 6 17.26 -5.14 -11.90
C LEU A 6 15.99 -5.05 -11.05
N GLY A 7 16.02 -4.31 -9.94
CA GLY A 7 14.85 -4.10 -9.08
C GLY A 7 13.69 -3.43 -9.81
N LEU A 8 13.96 -2.40 -10.63
CA LEU A 8 12.94 -1.75 -11.45
C LEU A 8 12.36 -2.69 -12.51
N ASN A 9 13.19 -3.53 -13.13
CA ASN A 9 12.73 -4.50 -14.12
C ASN A 9 11.83 -5.57 -13.47
N ILE A 10 12.17 -6.06 -12.28
CA ILE A 10 11.33 -6.99 -11.51
C ILE A 10 9.96 -6.35 -11.23
N ILE A 11 9.94 -5.10 -10.76
CA ILE A 11 8.69 -4.38 -10.52
C ILE A 11 7.87 -4.29 -11.81
N TYR A 12 8.50 -3.92 -12.93
CA TYR A 12 7.83 -3.83 -14.23
C TYR A 12 7.23 -5.18 -14.65
N GLU A 13 8.00 -6.28 -14.54
CA GLU A 13 7.56 -7.62 -14.90
C GLU A 13 6.41 -8.13 -14.03
N ILE A 14 6.39 -7.78 -12.74
CA ILE A 14 5.28 -8.10 -11.83
C ILE A 14 4.03 -7.28 -12.17
N LEU A 15 4.20 -5.98 -12.44
CA LEU A 15 3.08 -5.08 -12.70
C LEU A 15 2.44 -5.33 -14.06
N ARG A 16 3.22 -5.74 -15.07
CA ARG A 16 2.75 -5.94 -16.44
C ARG A 16 1.56 -6.92 -16.56
N PRO A 17 1.61 -8.15 -16.03
CA PRO A 17 0.45 -9.06 -16.04
C PRO A 17 -0.66 -8.59 -15.10
N ALA A 18 -0.31 -7.89 -14.01
CA ALA A 18 -1.28 -7.38 -13.05
C ALA A 18 -2.02 -6.12 -13.53
N PHE A 19 -1.58 -5.48 -14.61
CA PHE A 19 -2.07 -4.18 -15.06
C PHE A 19 -3.59 -4.13 -15.23
N GLY A 20 -4.20 -5.17 -15.80
CA GLY A 20 -5.66 -5.25 -15.95
C GLY A 20 -6.39 -5.24 -14.61
N PHE A 21 -5.93 -6.03 -13.64
CA PHE A 21 -6.49 -6.05 -12.29
C PHE A 21 -6.27 -4.74 -11.54
N LEU A 22 -5.10 -4.12 -11.71
CA LEU A 22 -4.80 -2.81 -11.14
C LEU A 22 -5.72 -1.73 -11.72
N ALA A 23 -6.00 -1.76 -13.02
CA ALA A 23 -6.92 -0.84 -13.66
C ALA A 23 -8.35 -1.01 -13.14
N ILE A 24 -8.85 -2.25 -13.03
CA ILE A 24 -10.18 -2.54 -12.46
C ILE A 24 -10.24 -2.08 -11.00
N GLY A 25 -9.22 -2.39 -10.20
CA GLY A 25 -9.12 -1.96 -8.81
C GLY A 25 -9.11 -0.44 -8.67
N ALA A 26 -8.38 0.26 -9.54
CA ALA A 26 -8.35 1.73 -9.58
C ALA A 26 -9.73 2.31 -9.94
N LEU A 27 -10.43 1.74 -10.92
CA LEU A 27 -11.79 2.16 -11.28
C LEU A 27 -12.78 1.94 -10.14
N ALA A 28 -12.72 0.78 -9.47
CA ALA A 28 -13.55 0.48 -8.31
C ALA A 28 -13.27 1.45 -7.14
N TRP A 29 -12.00 1.76 -6.90
CA TRP A 29 -11.60 2.73 -5.89
C TRP A 29 -12.06 4.16 -6.22
N LEU A 30 -11.96 4.58 -7.49
CA LEU A 30 -12.49 5.87 -7.94
C LEU A 30 -14.02 5.95 -7.78
N ALA A 31 -14.74 4.88 -8.13
CA ALA A 31 -16.18 4.81 -7.92
C ALA A 31 -16.53 4.97 -6.43
N LEU A 32 -15.77 4.31 -5.55
CA LEU A 32 -15.92 4.43 -4.10
C LEU A 32 -15.63 5.85 -3.61
N LEU A 33 -14.53 6.47 -4.07
CA LEU A 33 -14.23 7.87 -3.75
C LEU A 33 -15.38 8.79 -4.12
N VAL A 34 -15.92 8.68 -5.34
CA VAL A 34 -17.04 9.51 -5.82
C VAL A 34 -18.29 9.27 -4.97
N ALA A 35 -18.59 8.01 -4.63
CA ALA A 35 -19.74 7.67 -3.80
C ALA A 35 -19.64 8.26 -2.39
N VAL A 36 -18.47 8.15 -1.75
CA VAL A 36 -18.25 8.71 -0.41
C VAL A 36 -18.18 10.23 -0.44
N TRP A 37 -17.59 10.82 -1.48
CA TRP A 37 -17.53 12.28 -1.63
C TRP A 37 -18.91 12.92 -1.73
N ARG A 38 -19.85 12.23 -2.39
CA ARG A 38 -21.26 12.64 -2.49
C ARG A 38 -22.08 12.30 -1.25
N SER A 39 -21.54 11.56 -0.28
CA SER A 39 -22.27 11.17 0.93
C SER A 39 -22.28 12.32 1.95
N PRO A 40 -23.46 12.80 2.38
CA PRO A 40 -23.56 13.83 3.42
C PRO A 40 -22.89 13.37 4.72
N GLY A 41 -22.12 14.26 5.34
CA GLY A 41 -21.49 14.02 6.63
C GLY A 41 -20.22 13.16 6.62
N ALA A 42 -19.68 12.78 5.45
CA ALA A 42 -18.40 12.07 5.38
C ALA A 42 -17.27 12.92 6.01
N GLN A 43 -16.55 12.33 6.98
CA GLN A 43 -15.55 13.04 7.79
C GLN A 43 -14.12 12.71 7.35
N TRP A 44 -13.72 13.22 6.16
CA TRP A 44 -12.40 12.94 5.55
C TRP A 44 -11.21 13.29 6.44
N ARG A 45 -11.27 14.44 7.13
CA ARG A 45 -10.20 14.91 8.04
C ARG A 45 -10.14 14.07 9.32
N ARG A 46 -11.29 13.73 9.90
CA ARG A 46 -11.36 12.93 11.13
C ARG A 46 -10.87 11.50 10.91
N ALA A 47 -11.05 10.96 9.70
CA ALA A 47 -10.56 9.64 9.32
C ALA A 47 -9.05 9.58 9.04
N LEU A 48 -8.37 10.71 8.87
CA LEU A 48 -6.96 10.76 8.48
C LEU A 48 -6.03 10.07 9.49
N PRO A 49 -6.13 10.30 10.83
CA PRO A 49 -5.27 9.62 11.79
C PRO A 49 -5.45 8.09 11.76
N SER A 50 -6.69 7.61 11.73
CA SER A 50 -6.98 6.16 11.65
C SER A 50 -6.46 5.53 10.36
N THR A 51 -6.56 6.26 9.24
CA THR A 51 -6.04 5.84 7.94
C THR A 51 -4.52 5.72 7.96
N LEU A 52 -3.83 6.71 8.55
CA LEU A 52 -2.37 6.68 8.71
C LEU A 52 -1.92 5.56 9.63
N ILE A 53 -2.60 5.36 10.78
CA ILE A 53 -2.31 4.25 11.70
C ILE A 53 -2.44 2.91 10.98
N LEU A 54 -3.50 2.71 10.20
CA LEU A 54 -3.72 1.49 9.45
C LEU A 54 -2.62 1.27 8.39
N GLY A 55 -2.25 2.32 7.66
CA GLY A 55 -1.17 2.27 6.67
C GLY A 55 0.19 1.95 7.29
N VAL A 56 0.53 2.59 8.41
CA VAL A 56 1.77 2.33 9.15
C VAL A 56 1.78 0.90 9.69
N PHE A 57 0.66 0.44 10.26
CA PHE A 57 0.52 -0.93 10.72
C PHE A 57 0.74 -1.94 9.58
N ALA A 58 0.10 -1.71 8.43
CA ALA A 58 0.30 -2.55 7.24
C ALA A 58 1.76 -2.54 6.75
N ALA A 59 2.42 -1.39 6.73
CA ALA A 59 3.83 -1.29 6.37
C ALA A 59 4.72 -2.10 7.32
N ILE A 60 4.50 -2.01 8.64
CA ILE A 60 5.26 -2.79 9.63
C ILE A 60 5.03 -4.29 9.43
N VAL A 61 3.78 -4.71 9.23
CA VAL A 61 3.42 -6.11 8.97
C VAL A 61 4.14 -6.62 7.72
N VAL A 62 4.11 -5.87 6.63
CA VAL A 62 4.81 -6.26 5.38
C VAL A 62 6.31 -6.28 5.57
N PHE A 63 6.90 -5.30 6.25
CA PHE A 63 8.34 -5.25 6.51
C PHE A 63 8.83 -6.49 7.27
N VAL A 64 8.06 -6.95 8.26
CA VAL A 64 8.41 -8.12 9.09
C VAL A 64 8.13 -9.43 8.37
N LEU A 65 6.98 -9.54 7.67
CA LEU A 65 6.54 -10.81 7.09
C LEU A 65 7.07 -11.05 5.67
N ALA A 66 7.39 -10.01 4.89
CA ALA A 66 7.84 -10.17 3.51
C ALA A 66 9.04 -11.12 3.37
N PRO A 67 10.10 -11.05 4.19
CA PRO A 67 11.20 -12.00 4.11
C PRO A 67 10.73 -13.46 4.28
N ALA A 68 9.89 -13.72 5.30
CA ALA A 68 9.38 -15.06 5.55
C ALA A 68 8.52 -15.59 4.39
N LEU A 69 7.73 -14.72 3.75
CA LEU A 69 6.90 -15.07 2.60
C LEU A 69 7.71 -15.36 1.33
N THR A 70 8.93 -14.81 1.23
CA THR A 70 9.87 -15.06 0.12
C THR A 70 10.90 -16.15 0.42
N ALA A 71 10.70 -16.92 1.49
CA ALA A 71 11.67 -17.91 1.98
C ALA A 71 13.07 -17.32 2.25
N SER A 72 13.11 -16.06 2.66
CA SER A 72 14.31 -15.32 3.05
C SER A 72 14.25 -14.93 4.54
N SER A 73 15.36 -14.46 5.08
CA SER A 73 15.42 -13.95 6.45
C SER A 73 16.01 -12.54 6.51
N LEU A 74 15.66 -11.75 7.55
CA LEU A 74 16.25 -10.42 7.75
C LEU A 74 17.77 -10.48 7.94
N SER A 75 18.32 -11.59 8.44
CA SER A 75 19.76 -11.81 8.58
C SER A 75 20.51 -11.98 7.27
N GLU A 76 19.81 -12.21 6.16
CA GLU A 76 20.42 -12.32 4.83
C GLU A 76 20.60 -10.96 4.15
N LEU A 77 19.94 -9.91 4.64
CA LEU A 77 20.02 -8.55 4.13
C LEU A 77 21.35 -7.90 4.56
N LYS A 78 22.40 -8.16 3.78
CA LYS A 78 23.77 -7.66 4.06
C LYS A 78 24.06 -6.32 3.40
N TYR A 79 23.35 -5.97 2.32
CA TYR A 79 23.56 -4.73 1.60
C TYR A 79 22.47 -3.71 1.92
N TRP A 80 22.86 -2.44 2.01
CA TRP A 80 21.93 -1.33 2.27
C TRP A 80 20.83 -1.23 1.19
N VAL A 81 21.12 -1.67 -0.04
CA VAL A 81 20.16 -1.70 -1.14
C VAL A 81 19.02 -2.68 -0.86
N ASP A 82 19.30 -3.83 -0.24
CA ASP A 82 18.28 -4.82 0.12
C ASP A 82 17.34 -4.27 1.19
N TRP A 83 17.90 -3.56 2.18
CA TRP A 83 17.13 -2.83 3.18
C TRP A 83 16.26 -1.73 2.56
N ALA A 84 16.81 -0.98 1.58
CA ALA A 84 16.05 0.05 0.87
C ALA A 84 14.91 -0.55 0.03
N PHE A 85 15.12 -1.71 -0.59
CA PHE A 85 14.10 -2.40 -1.38
C PHE A 85 12.98 -2.98 -0.49
N LEU A 86 13.34 -3.61 0.63
CA LEU A 86 12.36 -4.07 1.62
C LEU A 86 11.56 -2.91 2.22
N GLY A 87 12.26 -1.84 2.62
CA GLY A 87 11.64 -0.65 3.20
C GLY A 87 10.68 0.05 2.22
N SER A 88 11.10 0.24 0.97
CA SER A 88 10.25 0.85 -0.07
C SER A 88 9.05 -0.03 -0.41
N SER A 89 9.22 -1.35 -0.47
CA SER A 89 8.11 -2.30 -0.70
C SER A 89 7.09 -2.26 0.44
N ALA A 90 7.56 -2.25 1.69
CA ALA A 90 6.72 -2.13 2.87
C ALA A 90 5.94 -0.79 2.91
N LEU A 91 6.63 0.33 2.64
CA LEU A 91 5.99 1.65 2.54
C LEU A 91 4.96 1.70 1.41
N GLY A 92 5.28 1.12 0.25
CA GLY A 92 4.35 1.03 -0.88
C GLY A 92 3.09 0.26 -0.51
N ALA A 93 3.22 -0.89 0.15
CA ALA A 93 2.08 -1.68 0.60
C ALA A 93 1.24 -0.92 1.65
N GLY A 94 1.88 -0.28 2.63
CA GLY A 94 1.19 0.54 3.62
C GLY A 94 0.43 1.72 3.01
N ALA A 95 1.03 2.38 2.00
CA ALA A 95 0.38 3.45 1.25
C ALA A 95 -0.83 2.95 0.48
N VAL A 96 -0.75 1.79 -0.18
CA VAL A 96 -1.89 1.18 -0.88
C VAL A 96 -3.03 0.89 0.09
N VAL A 97 -2.75 0.32 1.26
CA VAL A 97 -3.76 0.06 2.29
C VAL A 97 -4.39 1.35 2.79
N ALA A 98 -3.59 2.37 3.09
CA ALA A 98 -4.08 3.68 3.53
C ALA A 98 -4.99 4.32 2.48
N VAL A 99 -4.56 4.38 1.22
CA VAL A 99 -5.32 4.96 0.10
C VAL A 99 -6.63 4.21 -0.11
N ALA A 100 -6.60 2.87 -0.08
CA ALA A 100 -7.79 2.04 -0.24
C ALA A 100 -8.79 2.22 0.91
N ALA A 101 -8.31 2.29 2.15
CA ALA A 101 -9.15 2.37 3.34
C ALA A 101 -9.71 3.78 3.59
N TRP A 102 -9.04 4.83 3.14
CA TRP A 102 -9.39 6.22 3.45
C TRP A 102 -10.86 6.58 3.16
N PRO A 103 -11.42 6.35 1.94
CA PRO A 103 -12.83 6.64 1.69
C PRO A 103 -13.78 5.86 2.60
N LEU A 104 -13.48 4.58 2.87
CA LEU A 104 -14.29 3.76 3.77
C LEU A 104 -14.29 4.32 5.19
N LEU A 105 -13.12 4.67 5.71
CA LEU A 105 -12.99 5.25 7.05
C LEU A 105 -13.64 6.63 7.15
N ALA A 106 -13.53 7.47 6.11
CA ALA A 106 -14.23 8.75 6.03
C ALA A 106 -15.75 8.58 6.05
N TRP A 107 -16.26 7.55 5.38
CA TRP A 107 -17.67 7.19 5.38
C TRP A 107 -18.13 6.60 6.71
N LEU A 108 -17.32 5.77 7.39
CA LEU A 108 -17.66 5.20 8.69
C LEU A 108 -17.65 6.26 9.80
N ALA A 109 -16.72 7.21 9.74
CA ALA A 109 -16.59 8.30 10.69
C ALA A 109 -17.77 9.27 10.70
N ARG A 110 -18.69 9.20 9.73
CA ARG A 110 -19.95 9.96 9.76
C ARG A 110 -20.94 9.47 10.82
N ARG A 111 -20.76 8.25 11.32
CA ARG A 111 -21.64 7.60 12.32
C ARG A 111 -21.11 7.70 13.75
N ALA A 112 -19.95 8.33 13.95
CA ALA A 112 -19.24 8.42 15.23
C ALA A 112 -19.12 9.88 15.69
#